data_AF-A0A7J5WCZ2-F1
#
_entry.id   AF-A0A7J5WCZ2-F1
#
_cell.length_a   1.000
_cell.length_b   1.000
_cell.length_c   1.000
_cell.angle_alpha   90.00
_cell.angle_beta   90.00
_cell.angle_gamma   90.00
#
_symmetry.space_group_name_H-M   'P 1'
#
loop_
_entity.id
_entity.type
_entity.pdbx_description
1 polymer ?
#
loop_
_entity_poly.entity_id
_entity_poly.type
_entity_poly.pdbx_seq_one_letter_code
_entity_poly.pdbx_strand_id
1 'polypeptide(L)'
;MRGFSADQQIEELYLGEADVVKQLGGDLTGRVRYLRAPAGRISPLALLRIWQDGGVYVAWSSAYDKRTFFEVAPQAERVLKYVESIRPGDVILMHDGSPHAEQTLEDLPLIIDALRDRGYTFVTLDDLRKP
;
A
#
# COMPACT_ATOMS: atom_id res chain seq x y z
N MET A 1 12.80 -18.86 0.55
CA MET A 1 11.93 -18.81 1.73
C MET A 1 10.62 -19.52 1.39
N ARG A 2 10.18 -20.47 2.22
CA ARG A 2 8.86 -21.10 2.08
C ARG A 2 7.82 -20.08 2.55
N GLY A 3 6.79 -19.80 1.75
CA GLY A 3 5.70 -18.93 2.16
C GLY A 3 4.85 -19.58 3.27
N PHE A 4 4.10 -18.75 4.01
CA PHE A 4 3.15 -19.22 5.01
C PHE A 4 2.02 -20.02 4.37
N SER A 5 1.54 -21.05 5.08
CA SER A 5 0.31 -21.77 4.73
C SER A 5 -0.91 -20.85 4.79
N ALA A 6 -2.06 -21.32 4.29
CA ALA A 6 -3.30 -20.56 4.40
C ALA A 6 -3.68 -20.28 5.85
N ASP A 7 -3.58 -21.28 6.73
CA ASP A 7 -3.91 -21.13 8.15
C ASP A 7 -2.97 -20.15 8.84
N GLN A 8 -1.66 -20.21 8.55
CA GLN A 8 -0.68 -19.25 9.06
C GLN A 8 -0.97 -17.83 8.57
N GLN A 9 -1.36 -17.64 7.30
CA GLN A 9 -1.76 -16.33 6.81
C GLN A 9 -3.02 -15.81 7.51
N ILE A 10 -3.99 -16.68 7.78
CA ILE A 10 -5.22 -16.32 8.50
C ILE A 10 -4.91 -15.93 9.95
N GLU A 11 -4.05 -16.69 10.63
CA GLU A 11 -3.60 -16.39 11.99
C GLU A 11 -2.92 -15.01 12.06
N GLU A 12 -2.00 -14.74 11.13
CA GLU A 12 -1.29 -13.47 11.05
C GLU A 12 -2.22 -12.27 10.77
N LEU A 13 -3.31 -12.45 10.02
CA LEU A 13 -4.31 -11.40 9.83
C LEU A 13 -4.93 -10.96 11.17
N TYR A 14 -5.30 -11.92 12.03
CA TYR A 14 -5.87 -11.62 13.34
C TYR A 14 -4.84 -11.05 14.32
N LEU A 15 -3.60 -11.56 14.29
CA LEU A 15 -2.53 -11.04 15.12
C LEU A 15 -2.21 -9.58 14.75
N GLY A 16 -2.13 -9.27 13.45
CA GLY A 16 -1.92 -7.92 12.96
C GLY A 16 -3.04 -6.96 13.35
N GLU A 17 -4.31 -7.37 13.19
CA GLU A 17 -5.46 -6.57 13.61
C GLU A 17 -5.44 -6.30 15.12
N ALA A 18 -5.19 -7.33 15.94
CA ALA A 18 -5.10 -7.19 17.39
C ALA A 18 -3.95 -6.25 17.82
N ASP A 19 -2.80 -6.32 17.15
CA ASP A 19 -1.67 -5.44 17.45
C ASP A 19 -1.99 -3.98 17.12
N VAL A 20 -2.64 -3.70 15.99
CA VAL A 20 -3.12 -2.34 15.64
C VAL A 20 -4.08 -1.81 16.70
N VAL A 21 -5.07 -2.60 17.11
CA VAL A 21 -6.03 -2.22 18.18
C VAL A 21 -5.29 -1.89 19.48
N LYS A 22 -4.31 -2.72 19.85
CA LYS A 22 -3.50 -2.51 21.05
C LYS A 22 -2.66 -1.23 20.96
N GLN A 23 -1.98 -0.99 19.84
CA GLN A 23 -1.15 0.20 19.63
C GLN A 23 -1.96 1.50 19.67
N LEU A 24 -3.23 1.45 19.26
CA LEU A 24 -4.16 2.59 19.30
C LEU A 24 -4.88 2.76 20.64
N GLY A 25 -4.47 2.05 21.69
CA GLY A 25 -5.02 2.22 23.05
C GLY A 25 -6.33 1.49 23.30
N GLY A 26 -6.69 0.49 22.48
CA GLY A 26 -7.88 -0.34 22.67
C GLY A 26 -9.20 0.30 22.25
N ASP A 27 -9.16 1.52 21.70
CA ASP A 27 -10.36 2.34 21.44
C ASP A 27 -10.90 2.20 19.99
N LEU A 28 -10.42 1.19 19.27
CA LEU A 28 -11.05 0.80 18.01
C LEU A 28 -12.36 0.06 18.31
N THR A 29 -13.45 0.82 18.33
CA THR A 29 -14.83 0.29 18.31
C THR A 29 -15.18 -0.40 16.98
N GLY A 30 -14.26 -0.44 16.02
CA GLY A 30 -14.43 -1.03 14.69
C GLY A 30 -13.25 -1.91 14.24
N ARG A 31 -13.55 -2.86 13.36
CA ARG A 31 -12.56 -3.76 12.73
C ARG A 31 -11.67 -3.03 11.73
N VAL A 32 -10.44 -3.53 11.53
CA VAL A 32 -9.56 -3.04 10.46
C VAL A 32 -10.20 -3.35 9.11
N ARG A 33 -10.61 -2.31 8.38
CA ARG A 33 -11.38 -2.47 7.14
C ARG A 33 -10.53 -2.84 5.94
N TYR A 34 -9.32 -2.29 5.85
CA TYR A 34 -8.42 -2.47 4.70
C TYR A 34 -7.20 -3.27 5.12
N LEU A 35 -6.94 -4.39 4.42
CA LEU A 35 -5.84 -5.29 4.72
C LEU A 35 -4.95 -5.45 3.49
N ARG A 36 -3.64 -5.54 3.71
CA ARG A 36 -2.64 -5.78 2.67
C ARG A 36 -1.65 -6.83 3.18
N ALA A 37 -1.43 -7.87 2.39
CA ALA A 37 -0.51 -8.93 2.76
C ALA A 37 0.94 -8.51 2.48
N PRO A 38 1.91 -8.93 3.32
CA PRO A 38 3.33 -8.75 3.04
C PRO A 38 3.70 -9.29 1.65
N ALA A 39 4.48 -8.49 0.90
CA ALA A 39 4.85 -8.77 -0.49
C ALA A 39 3.66 -9.03 -1.45
N GLY A 40 2.44 -8.64 -1.08
CA GLY A 40 1.23 -8.85 -1.87
C GLY A 40 0.80 -10.32 -2.00
N ARG A 41 1.38 -11.22 -1.20
CA ARG A 41 1.14 -12.67 -1.28
C ARG A 41 0.02 -13.06 -0.33
N ILE A 42 -1.12 -13.44 -0.90
CA ILE A 42 -2.27 -13.93 -0.15
C ILE A 42 -2.83 -15.21 -0.77
N SER A 43 -3.19 -16.17 0.07
CA SER A 43 -3.85 -17.40 -0.34
C SER A 43 -5.34 -17.15 -0.60
N PRO A 44 -5.99 -17.92 -1.48
CA PRO A 44 -7.43 -17.79 -1.72
C PRO A 44 -8.28 -17.96 -0.46
N LEU A 45 -7.85 -18.83 0.47
CA LEU A 45 -8.54 -19.04 1.75
C LEU A 45 -8.43 -17.83 2.68
N ALA A 46 -7.23 -17.23 2.79
CA ALA A 46 -7.06 -16.00 3.57
C ALA A 46 -7.84 -14.83 2.96
N LEU A 47 -7.87 -14.71 1.63
CA LEU A 47 -8.67 -13.70 0.94
C LEU A 47 -10.18 -13.89 1.19
N LEU A 48 -10.67 -15.13 1.09
CA LEU A 48 -12.07 -15.46 1.40
C LEU A 48 -12.40 -15.10 2.85
N ARG A 49 -11.48 -15.38 3.78
CA ARG A 49 -11.66 -15.06 5.19
C ARG A 49 -11.80 -13.55 5.43
N ILE A 50 -10.90 -12.75 4.84
CA ILE A 50 -10.99 -11.28 4.86
C ILE A 50 -12.37 -10.81 4.42
N TRP A 51 -12.87 -11.34 3.29
CA TRP A 51 -14.17 -10.98 2.75
C TRP A 51 -15.33 -11.37 3.68
N GLN A 52 -15.31 -12.59 4.24
CA GLN A 52 -16.32 -13.08 5.18
C GLN A 52 -16.40 -12.24 6.46
N ASP A 53 -15.26 -11.72 6.92
CA ASP A 53 -15.17 -10.87 8.10
C ASP A 53 -15.54 -9.40 7.83
N GLY A 54 -15.94 -9.07 6.58
CA GLY A 54 -16.32 -7.72 6.15
C GLY A 54 -15.15 -6.81 5.79
N GLY A 55 -13.93 -7.36 5.77
CA GLY A 55 -12.71 -6.65 5.37
C GLY A 55 -12.54 -6.57 3.86
N VAL A 56 -11.58 -5.76 3.45
CA VAL A 56 -11.27 -5.47 2.05
C VAL A 56 -9.78 -5.64 1.84
N TYR A 57 -9.41 -6.60 0.99
CA TYR A 57 -8.02 -6.74 0.59
C TYR A 57 -7.65 -5.68 -0.45
N VAL A 58 -6.56 -4.95 -0.21
CA VAL A 58 -6.07 -3.89 -1.12
C VAL A 58 -4.60 -4.09 -1.44
N ALA A 59 -4.34 -4.46 -2.69
CA ALA A 59 -2.99 -4.49 -3.26
C ALA A 59 -2.56 -3.09 -3.72
N TRP A 60 -1.72 -3.03 -4.76
CA TRP A 60 -1.29 -1.81 -5.42
C TRP A 60 -1.16 -2.09 -6.92
N SER A 61 -1.31 -1.06 -7.74
CA SER A 61 -1.11 -1.13 -9.20
C SER A 61 0.23 -0.51 -9.61
N SER A 62 0.71 0.45 -8.82
CA SER A 62 2.00 1.10 -9.01
C SER A 62 2.79 1.11 -7.70
N ALA A 63 4.11 1.02 -7.77
CA ALA A 63 4.98 1.02 -6.60
C ALA A 63 6.20 1.92 -6.81
N TYR A 64 6.39 2.85 -5.88
CA TYR A 64 7.56 3.71 -5.77
C TYR A 64 8.51 3.17 -4.70
N ASP A 65 8.90 1.90 -4.83
CA ASP A 65 9.71 1.18 -3.85
C ASP A 65 10.84 0.35 -4.48
N LYS A 66 10.99 0.41 -5.80
CA LYS A 66 11.99 -0.38 -6.50
C LYS A 66 13.36 0.26 -6.31
N ARG A 67 14.25 -0.51 -5.70
CA ARG A 67 15.69 -0.26 -5.61
C ARG A 67 16.30 0.27 -6.92
N THR A 68 15.85 -0.24 -8.07
CA THR A 68 16.33 0.20 -9.39
C THR A 68 15.99 1.65 -9.75
N PHE A 69 14.93 2.25 -9.18
CA PHE A 69 14.64 3.68 -9.38
C PHE A 69 15.59 4.57 -8.58
N PHE A 70 15.92 4.14 -7.36
CA PHE A 70 16.70 4.92 -6.42
C PHE A 70 18.21 4.84 -6.62
N GLU A 71 18.74 3.71 -7.11
CA GLU A 71 20.18 3.50 -7.25
C GLU A 71 20.77 4.00 -8.59
N VAL A 72 19.94 4.27 -9.61
CA VAL A 72 20.44 4.37 -11.00
C VAL A 72 20.12 5.70 -11.69
N ALA A 73 19.04 6.40 -11.29
CA ALA A 73 18.57 7.59 -12.00
C ALA A 73 18.63 8.86 -11.12
N PRO A 74 19.03 10.04 -11.65
CA PRO A 74 18.88 11.33 -10.97
C PRO A 74 17.44 11.62 -10.55
N GLN A 75 17.24 12.48 -9.53
CA GLN A 75 15.92 12.76 -8.94
C GLN A 75 14.85 13.13 -9.97
N ALA A 76 15.15 14.13 -10.79
CA ALA A 76 14.20 14.62 -11.78
C ALA A 76 13.78 13.51 -12.77
N GLU A 77 14.70 12.64 -13.17
CA GLU A 77 14.42 11.56 -14.12
C GLU A 77 13.56 10.46 -13.48
N ARG A 78 13.88 10.02 -12.26
CA ARG A 78 13.07 8.99 -11.58
C ARG A 78 11.66 9.48 -11.26
N VAL A 79 11.50 10.72 -10.80
CA VAL A 79 10.19 11.33 -10.53
C VAL A 79 9.39 11.43 -11.82
N LEU A 80 9.97 11.98 -12.89
CA LEU A 80 9.28 12.14 -14.18
C LEU A 80 8.81 10.78 -14.71
N LYS A 81 9.73 9.81 -14.79
CA LYS A 81 9.43 8.46 -15.29
C LYS A 81 8.35 7.77 -14.47
N TYR A 82 8.36 7.95 -13.15
CA TYR A 82 7.34 7.39 -12.29
C TYR A 82 5.98 8.03 -12.54
N VAL A 83 5.92 9.37 -12.54
CA VAL A 83 4.71 10.13 -12.81
C VAL A 83 4.12 9.72 -14.17
N GLU A 84 4.93 9.62 -15.22
CA GLU A 84 4.50 9.18 -16.55
C GLU A 84 3.87 7.78 -16.58
N SER A 85 4.26 6.89 -15.67
CA SER A 85 3.73 5.53 -15.58
C SER A 85 2.34 5.44 -14.93
N ILE A 86 1.93 6.47 -14.17
CA ILE A 86 0.66 6.49 -13.43
C ILE A 86 -0.54 6.62 -14.35
N ARG A 87 -1.60 5.88 -14.02
CA ARG A 87 -2.90 5.88 -14.70
C ARG A 87 -4.04 6.23 -13.74
N PRO A 88 -5.18 6.75 -14.24
CA PRO A 88 -6.36 6.99 -13.40
C PRO A 88 -6.82 5.71 -12.69
N GLY A 89 -7.05 5.83 -11.38
CA GLY A 89 -7.45 4.71 -10.53
C GLY A 89 -6.30 3.92 -9.91
N ASP A 90 -5.04 4.31 -10.15
CA ASP A 90 -3.91 3.64 -9.55
C ASP A 90 -3.87 3.75 -8.02
N VAL A 91 -3.54 2.65 -7.36
CA VAL A 91 -3.17 2.61 -5.94
C VAL A 91 -1.65 2.56 -5.87
N ILE A 92 -1.04 3.66 -5.41
CA ILE A 92 0.40 3.84 -5.32
C ILE A 92 0.93 3.26 -3.98
N LEU A 93 1.89 2.34 -4.05
CA LEU A 93 2.62 1.82 -2.91
C LEU A 93 3.90 2.63 -2.66
N MET A 94 4.09 3.06 -1.41
CA MET A 94 5.32 3.69 -0.88
C MET A 94 5.61 3.12 0.52
N HIS A 95 6.84 3.25 0.99
CA HIS A 95 7.28 2.75 2.31
C HIS A 95 8.06 3.82 3.07
N ASP A 96 7.64 4.10 4.30
CA ASP A 96 8.28 5.02 5.25
C ASP A 96 9.45 4.38 6.03
N GLY A 97 9.49 3.04 6.13
CA GLY A 97 10.54 2.28 6.80
C GLY A 97 11.52 1.55 5.88
N SER A 98 11.55 1.87 4.58
CA SER A 98 12.47 1.23 3.64
C SER A 98 13.89 1.83 3.71
N PRO A 99 14.92 1.13 3.20
CA PRO A 99 16.26 1.72 3.01
C PRO A 99 16.28 2.99 2.13
N HIS A 100 15.18 3.28 1.43
CA HIS A 100 15.01 4.42 0.53
C HIS A 100 13.99 5.44 1.06
N ALA A 101 13.66 5.39 2.35
CA ALA A 101 12.66 6.27 2.95
C ALA A 101 13.00 7.76 2.77
N GLU A 102 14.26 8.15 2.99
CA GLU A 102 14.70 9.54 2.80
C GLU A 102 14.47 10.04 1.37
N GLN A 103 14.86 9.23 0.38
CA GLN A 103 14.65 9.57 -1.04
C GLN A 103 13.17 9.63 -1.38
N THR A 104 12.35 8.74 -0.80
CA THR A 104 10.90 8.77 -0.97
C THR A 104 10.32 10.07 -0.39
N LEU A 105 10.80 10.51 0.77
CA LEU A 105 10.37 11.76 1.39
C LEU A 105 10.75 12.99 0.56
N GLU A 106 11.93 13.00 -0.06
CA GLU A 106 12.37 14.07 -0.96
C GLU A 106 11.58 14.11 -2.27
N ASP A 107 11.26 12.94 -2.83
CA ASP A 107 10.60 12.81 -4.14
C ASP A 107 9.08 13.00 -4.04
N LEU A 108 8.47 12.69 -2.89
CA LEU A 108 7.02 12.68 -2.70
C LEU A 108 6.33 14.02 -3.04
N PRO A 109 6.81 15.20 -2.59
CA PRO A 109 6.21 16.48 -2.98
C PRO A 109 6.22 16.69 -4.50
N LEU A 110 7.33 16.35 -5.16
CA LEU A 110 7.47 16.50 -6.62
C LEU A 110 6.51 15.59 -7.38
N ILE A 111 6.32 14.35 -6.91
CA ILE A 111 5.37 13.40 -7.49
C ILE A 111 3.93 13.91 -7.31
N ILE A 112 3.59 14.41 -6.12
CA ILE A 112 2.24 14.93 -5.83
C ILE A 112 1.92 16.12 -6.73
N ASP A 113 2.82 17.09 -6.83
CA ASP A 113 2.62 18.30 -7.62
C ASP A 113 2.50 17.97 -9.11
N ALA A 114 3.42 17.14 -9.64
CA ALA A 114 3.37 16.74 -11.05
C ALA A 114 2.12 15.93 -11.41
N LEU A 115 1.58 15.11 -10.49
CA LEU A 115 0.31 14.41 -10.73
C LEU A 115 -0.87 15.37 -10.67
N ARG A 116 -0.89 16.33 -9.74
CA ARG A 116 -1.93 17.38 -9.70
C ARG A 116 -1.95 18.23 -10.96
N ASP A 117 -0.78 18.63 -11.45
CA ASP A 117 -0.64 19.40 -12.69
C ASP A 117 -1.17 18.64 -13.92
N ARG A 118 -1.14 17.30 -13.87
CA ARG A 118 -1.71 16.42 -14.89
C ARG A 118 -3.20 16.14 -14.69
N GLY A 119 -3.86 16.79 -13.73
CA GLY A 119 -5.29 16.68 -13.46
C GLY A 119 -5.69 15.52 -12.56
N TYR A 120 -4.74 14.86 -11.88
CA TYR A 120 -5.07 13.82 -10.91
C TYR A 120 -5.55 14.40 -9.58
N THR A 121 -6.43 13.66 -8.91
CA THR A 121 -6.83 13.92 -7.52
C THR A 121 -6.39 12.75 -6.66
N PHE A 122 -5.82 13.04 -5.49
CA PHE A 122 -5.51 12.02 -4.49
C PHE A 122 -6.73 11.84 -3.59
N VAL A 123 -7.17 10.59 -3.48
CA VAL A 123 -8.37 10.23 -2.75
C VAL A 123 -8.10 9.07 -1.80
N THR A 124 -8.98 8.88 -0.82
CA THR A 124 -8.91 7.71 0.05
C THR A 124 -9.37 6.44 -0.68
N LEU A 125 -9.08 5.27 -0.12
CA LEU A 125 -9.61 4.00 -0.64
C LEU A 125 -11.13 3.90 -0.54
N ASP A 126 -11.77 4.69 0.32
CA ASP A 126 -13.23 4.77 0.40
C ASP A 126 -13.78 5.51 -0.82
N ASP A 127 -13.18 6.65 -1.17
CA ASP A 127 -13.57 7.47 -2.30
C ASP A 127 -13.28 6.79 -3.64
N LEU A 128 -12.14 6.12 -3.77
CA LEU A 128 -11.76 5.40 -5.00
C LEU A 128 -12.75 4.27 -5.35
N ARG A 129 -13.43 3.71 -4.35
CA ARG A 129 -14.36 2.58 -4.51
C ARG A 129 -15.82 3.02 -4.64
N LYS A 130 -16.11 4.32 -4.61
CA LYS A 130 -17.47 4.82 -4.87
C LYS A 130 -17.85 4.49 -6.33
N PRO A 131 -19.09 4.03 -6.56
CA PRO A 131 -19.59 3.71 -7.90
C PRO A 131 -19.69 4.93 -8.81
#